data_AF-A0A8S3CV39-F1
#
_entry.id   AF-A0A8S3CV39-F1
#
_cell.length_a   1.000
_cell.length_b   1.000
_cell.length_c   1.000
_cell.angle_alpha   90.00
_cell.angle_beta   90.00
_cell.angle_gamma   90.00
#
_symmetry.space_group_name_H-M   'P 1'
#
loop_
_entity.id
_entity.type
_entity.pdbx_description
1 polymer ?
#
loop_
_entity_poly.entity_id
_entity_poly.type
_entity_poly.pdbx_seq_one_letter_code
_entity_poly.pdbx_strand_id
1 'polypeptide(L)' 'MSSISMDVPILQINEYELQHLVRFIYKHEQLLKEFGAIKIQLNTD' A
#
# COMPACT_ATOMS: atom_id res chain seq x y z
N MET A 1 13.60 0.96 24.65
CA MET A 1 12.58 0.14 23.96
C MET A 1 12.92 0.12 22.49
N SER A 2 13.28 -1.04 21.93
CA SER A 2 13.64 -1.14 20.52
C SER A 2 12.36 -1.05 19.68
N SER A 3 12.16 0.06 18.98
CA SER A 3 11.13 0.17 17.96
C SER A 3 11.58 -0.69 16.78
N ILE A 4 10.82 -1.75 16.47
CA ILE A 4 11.00 -2.49 15.22
C ILE A 4 10.48 -1.55 14.14
N SER A 5 11.39 -0.81 13.49
CA SER A 5 11.08 -0.06 12.28
C SER A 5 10.84 -1.09 11.18
N MET A 6 9.57 -1.46 10.96
CA MET A 6 9.20 -2.15 9.73
C MET A 6 9.21 -1.11 8.62
N ASP A 7 10.11 -1.26 7.65
CA ASP A 7 10.13 -0.46 6.43
C ASP A 7 8.92 -0.88 5.57
N VAL A 8 7.75 -0.35 5.93
CA VAL A 8 6.50 -0.60 5.21
C VAL A 8 6.47 0.27 3.95
N PRO A 9 6.31 -0.30 2.75
CA PRO A 9 6.26 0.47 1.52
C PRO A 9 5.03 1.38 1.51
N ILE A 10 5.21 2.59 1.00
CA ILE A 10 4.15 3.59 0.85
C ILE A 10 3.80 3.69 -0.63
N LEU A 11 2.55 3.42 -0.98
CA LEU A 11 2.02 3.59 -2.33
C LEU A 11 1.10 4.80 -2.38
N GLN A 12 1.36 5.68 -3.34
CA GLN A 12 0.46 6.77 -3.67
C GLN A 12 -0.62 6.29 -4.63
N ILE A 13 -1.88 6.60 -4.33
CA ILE A 13 -3.02 6.23 -5.16
C ILE A 13 -3.92 7.44 -5.42
N ASN A 14 -4.70 7.39 -6.49
CA ASN A 14 -5.73 8.38 -6.78
C ASN A 14 -7.14 7.81 -6.49
N GLU A 15 -8.18 8.62 -6.67
CA GLU A 15 -9.57 8.22 -6.42
C GLU A 15 -10.02 7.03 -7.27
N TYR A 16 -9.53 6.91 -8.51
CA TYR A 16 -9.86 5.79 -9.39
C TYR A 16 -9.36 4.46 -8.84
N GLU A 17 -8.10 4.39 -8.41
CA GLU A 17 -7.53 3.18 -7.81
C GLU A 17 -8.23 2.83 -6.48
N LEU A 18 -8.67 3.85 -5.71
CA LEU A 18 -9.45 3.65 -4.49
C LEU A 18 -10.82 3.01 -4.77
N GLN A 19 -11.53 3.50 -5.79
CA GLN A 19 -12.81 2.90 -6.21
C GLN A 19 -12.65 1.44 -6.69
N HIS A 20 -11.45 1.09 -7.18
CA HIS A 20 -11.09 -0.25 -7.63
C HIS A 20 -10.15 -0.99 -6.65
N LEU A 21 -10.37 -0.84 -5.34
CA LEU A 21 -9.47 -1.37 -4.30
C LEU A 21 -9.11 -2.85 -4.45
N VAL A 22 -10.07 -3.71 -4.83
CA VAL A 22 -9.80 -5.14 -5.05
C VAL A 22 -8.78 -5.34 -6.16
N ARG A 23 -8.94 -4.63 -7.29
CA ARG A 23 -7.98 -4.66 -8.40
C ARG A 23 -6.63 -4.11 -7.98
N PHE A 24 -6.60 -3.06 -7.15
CA PHE A 24 -5.38 -2.52 -6.57
C PHE A 24 -4.64 -3.56 -5.71
N ILE A 25 -5.34 -4.30 -4.86
CA ILE A 25 -4.74 -5.37 -4.05
C ILE A 25 -4.09 -6.45 -4.94
N TYR A 26 -4.79 -6.91 -5.98
CA TYR A 26 -4.22 -7.90 -6.92
C TYR A 26 -3.03 -7.36 -7.69
N LYS A 27 -3.06 -6.09 -8.11
CA LYS A 27 -1.93 -5.42 -8.76
C LYS A 27 -0.68 -5.38 -7.87
N HIS A 28 -0.85 -5.34 -6.55
CA HIS A 28 0.24 -5.24 -5.57
C HIS A 28 0.41 -6.49 -4.69
N GLU A 29 -0.10 -7.64 -5.13
CA GLU A 29 -0.06 -8.89 -4.36
C GLU A 29 1.37 -9.30 -3.98
N GLN A 30 2.33 -9.16 -4.90
CA GLN A 30 3.72 -9.52 -4.65
C GLN A 30 4.36 -8.65 -3.56
N LEU A 31 4.08 -7.34 -3.57
CA LEU A 31 4.53 -6.40 -2.54
C LEU A 31 3.91 -6.73 -1.17
N LEU A 32 2.62 -7.09 -1.13
CA LEU A 32 1.96 -7.54 0.11
C LEU A 32 2.57 -8.83 0.66
N LYS A 33 2.96 -9.77 -0.20
CA LYS A 33 3.63 -11.01 0.21
C LYS A 33 5.04 -10.76 0.76
N GLU A 34 5.76 -9.79 0.22
CA GLU A 34 7.12 -9.47 0.63
C GLU A 34 7.15 -8.69 1.96
N PHE A 35 6.28 -7.70 2.13
CA PHE A 35 6.31 -6.78 3.27
C PHE A 35 5.25 -7.07 4.34
N GLY A 36 4.28 -7.94 4.06
CA GLY A 36 3.14 -8.26 4.94
C GLY A 36 2.08 -7.14 5.05
N ALA A 37 2.47 -5.90 4.85
CA ALA A 37 1.60 -4.73 4.81
C ALA A 37 2.12 -3.68 3.81
N ILE A 38 1.20 -2.84 3.34
CA ILE A 38 1.51 -1.66 2.51
C ILE A 38 0.73 -0.49 3.08
N LYS A 39 1.36 0.68 3.17
CA LYS A 39 0.68 1.94 3.51
C LYS A 39 0.19 2.60 2.23
N ILE A 40 -1.08 2.98 2.20
CA ILE A 40 -1.68 3.69 1.08
C ILE A 40 -1.78 5.17 1.44
N GLN A 41 -1.34 6.04 0.52
CA GLN A 41 -1.48 7.49 0.63
C GLN A 41 -2.31 8.00 -0.55
N LEU A 42 -3.42 8.67 -0.26
CA LEU A 42 -4.24 9.27 -1.31
C LEU A 42 -3.58 10.56 -1.81
N ASN A 43 -3.35 10.65 -3.11
CA ASN A 43 -2.96 11.90 -3.76
C ASN A 43 -4.20 12.77 -3.91
N THR A 44 -4.28 13.83 -3.11
CA THR A 44 -5.37 14.81 -3.11
C THR A 44 -5.03 16.03 -3.97
N ASP A 45 -4.38 15.82 -5.12
CA ASP A 45 -4.19 16.86 -6.13
C ASP A 45 -5.50 17.16 -6.87
#